data_AF-A0AB40A8V8-F1
#
_entry.id   AF-A0AB40A8V8-F1
#
_cell.length_a   1.000
_cell.length_b   1.000
_cell.length_c   1.000
_cell.angle_alpha   90.00
_cell.angle_beta   90.00
_cell.angle_gamma   90.00
#
_symmetry.space_group_name_H-M   'P 1'
#
loop_
_entity.id
_entity.type
_entity.pdbx_description
1 polymer ?
#
loop_
_entity_poly.entity_id
_entity_poly.type
_entity_poly.pdbx_seq_one_letter_code
_entity_poly.pdbx_strand_id
1 'polypeptide(L)'
;MLRIPKPRIRNFYVQDGVAYTEDRTIVRRLKIYSLFPFSIEPLEKYLSRFGTIEEIRWDVDQREGSVLFKEPTEAAKALYCTKHTLNGKSFLLRASRSWEQPEEEEETGRQSAYDLPIVDDIWCKVLDYLPLDSRLNFAASCRRFQTIYELESQRLSHVLKMKDVCQLTDWNIRRMMRLSGKHIRRLEGGPLHPRWSLLKQFVQLLGVSCPNLSEICLHRIPLNPDHMAYLFQNTSGLEKIVNLSLRRCQITDRHLVCLGSLTNLRTLDLEENPGLLGDTLGSLPRSLQVLKLSGCENLEPTRLSNLSALPLLRELRCSEIHMRNFNRDWMNEDEVAAMAADEHVYRELAKSCPMLEVLEMSVCPYMDERQLSGLPHLRTLILRAVDLEPQPYQVDNSMLMALVEVDSLRHLEFREAGPGFVDAFGLKIISKLKELRTLILRNQNFKADELRELRKLNALEFLDLSDSPHLSNEIIAELTQTLGKLRRLKIKRCPLISRRLTEILKENRCVEVDV
;
A
#
# COMPACT_ATOMS: atom_id res chain seq x y z
N MET A 1 -19.95 -25.76 26.95
CA MET A 1 -18.58 -25.52 27.43
C MET A 1 -18.51 -24.17 28.13
N LEU A 2 -18.21 -24.16 29.43
CA LEU A 2 -18.12 -22.96 30.26
C LEU A 2 -17.04 -22.00 29.69
N ARG A 3 -17.39 -20.73 29.52
CA ARG A 3 -16.48 -19.65 29.09
C ARG A 3 -15.51 -19.32 30.24
N ILE A 4 -14.46 -20.12 30.38
CA ILE A 4 -13.33 -19.82 31.28
C ILE A 4 -12.55 -18.64 30.68
N PRO A 5 -12.26 -17.57 31.43
CA PRO A 5 -11.52 -16.41 30.92
C PRO A 5 -10.10 -16.81 30.47
N LYS A 6 -9.63 -16.26 29.36
CA LYS A 6 -8.31 -16.58 28.80
C LYS A 6 -7.19 -15.82 29.54
N PRO A 7 -6.05 -16.46 29.91
CA PRO A 7 -4.84 -15.76 30.35
C PRO A 7 -4.38 -14.66 29.39
N ARG A 8 -3.86 -13.56 29.97
CA ARG A 8 -3.40 -12.37 29.24
C ARG A 8 -2.17 -12.60 28.35
N ILE A 9 -1.32 -13.57 28.69
CA ILE A 9 -0.11 -13.94 27.93
C ILE A 9 -0.15 -15.46 27.73
N ARG A 10 0.01 -15.94 26.48
CA ARG A 10 0.06 -17.36 26.13
C ARG A 10 1.18 -17.63 25.14
N ASN A 11 1.79 -18.81 25.25
CA ASN A 11 2.71 -19.38 24.27
C ASN A 11 2.18 -20.70 23.68
N PHE A 12 0.85 -20.82 23.64
CA PHE A 12 0.12 -21.99 23.18
C PHE A 12 -1.23 -21.54 22.62
N TYR A 13 -1.82 -22.33 21.74
CA TYR A 13 -3.22 -22.21 21.34
C TYR A 13 -3.98 -23.46 21.77
N VAL A 14 -5.31 -23.41 21.80
CA VAL A 14 -6.13 -24.55 22.21
C VAL A 14 -7.22 -24.78 21.19
N GLN A 15 -7.38 -26.05 20.85
CA GLN A 15 -8.40 -26.55 19.95
C GLN A 15 -9.00 -27.80 20.58
N ASP A 16 -10.33 -27.90 20.60
CA ASP A 16 -11.09 -29.04 21.14
C ASP A 16 -10.68 -29.48 22.57
N GLY A 17 -10.32 -28.50 23.41
CA GLY A 17 -9.94 -28.73 24.81
C GLY A 17 -8.49 -29.16 25.02
N VAL A 18 -7.69 -29.31 23.96
CA VAL A 18 -6.27 -29.66 24.01
C VAL A 18 -5.42 -28.43 23.72
N ALA A 19 -4.34 -28.26 24.48
CA ALA A 19 -3.35 -27.20 24.25
C ALA A 19 -2.27 -27.68 23.28
N TYR A 20 -1.84 -26.79 22.40
CA TYR A 20 -0.82 -27.03 21.39
C TYR A 20 0.24 -25.93 21.44
N THR A 21 1.51 -26.31 21.22
CA THR A 21 2.59 -25.36 20.90
C THR A 21 2.30 -24.67 19.57
N GLU A 22 3.03 -23.61 19.24
CA GLU A 22 2.80 -22.86 17.99
C GLU A 22 3.00 -23.71 16.72
N ASP A 23 3.82 -24.75 16.78
CA ASP A 23 4.07 -25.74 15.72
C ASP A 23 3.14 -26.97 15.78
N ARG A 24 2.04 -26.87 16.53
CA ARG A 24 0.97 -27.87 16.65
C ARG A 24 1.35 -29.16 17.38
N THR A 25 2.43 -29.18 18.15
CA THR A 25 2.74 -30.31 19.04
C THR A 25 1.81 -30.27 20.25
N ILE A 26 1.28 -31.44 20.63
CA ILE A 26 0.40 -31.56 21.79
C ILE A 26 1.17 -31.17 23.06
N VAL A 27 0.56 -30.30 23.88
CA VAL A 27 1.15 -29.85 25.15
C VAL A 27 0.65 -30.74 26.28
N ARG A 28 1.59 -31.50 26.86
CA ARG A 28 1.41 -32.24 28.13
C ARG A 28 2.34 -31.72 29.21
N ARG A 29 3.56 -31.31 28.84
CA ARG A 29 4.54 -30.72 29.73
C ARG A 29 4.40 -29.20 29.78
N LEU A 30 4.36 -28.66 31.00
CA LEU A 30 4.32 -27.23 31.29
C LEU A 30 5.60 -26.82 32.03
N LYS A 31 6.08 -25.60 31.77
CA LYS A 31 7.09 -24.93 32.59
C LYS A 31 6.45 -24.12 33.71
N ILE A 32 7.08 -24.18 34.87
CA ILE A 32 6.71 -23.48 36.10
C ILE A 32 7.73 -22.37 36.31
N TYR A 33 7.26 -21.12 36.48
CA TYR A 33 8.10 -19.97 36.80
C TYR A 33 7.57 -19.28 38.05
N SER A 34 8.43 -19.01 39.03
CA SER A 34 8.04 -18.32 40.27
C SER A 34 9.08 -17.30 40.71
N LEU A 35 8.62 -16.23 41.36
CA LEU A 35 9.51 -15.32 42.10
C LEU A 35 9.84 -15.86 43.51
N PHE A 36 9.10 -16.85 43.98
CA PHE A 36 9.18 -17.39 45.32
C PHE A 36 9.60 -18.86 45.33
N PRO A 37 10.45 -19.28 46.29
CA PRO A 37 10.77 -20.68 46.47
C PRO A 37 9.56 -21.43 47.05
N PHE A 38 9.29 -22.61 46.50
CA PHE A 38 8.29 -23.55 47.00
C PHE A 38 8.96 -24.89 47.33
N SER A 39 8.38 -25.63 48.27
CA SER A 39 8.67 -27.06 48.41
C SER A 39 7.92 -27.83 47.33
N ILE A 40 8.50 -28.92 46.82
CA ILE A 40 7.93 -29.68 45.71
C ILE A 40 6.58 -30.33 46.08
N GLU A 41 6.45 -30.89 47.29
CA GLU A 41 5.23 -31.57 47.76
C GLU A 41 3.97 -30.68 47.75
N PRO A 42 3.96 -29.47 48.36
CA PRO A 42 2.83 -28.54 48.24
C PRO A 42 2.52 -28.11 46.80
N LEU A 43 3.56 -27.96 45.96
CA LEU A 43 3.42 -27.54 44.57
C LEU A 43 2.76 -28.64 43.73
N GLU A 44 3.22 -29.88 43.89
CA GLU A 44 2.63 -31.06 43.26
C GLU A 44 1.18 -31.22 43.68
N LYS A 45 0.89 -31.22 44.99
CA LYS A 45 -0.49 -31.33 45.51
C LYS A 45 -1.43 -30.27 44.94
N TYR A 46 -0.94 -29.04 44.74
CA TYR A 46 -1.72 -27.98 44.10
C TYR A 46 -1.97 -28.28 42.62
N LEU A 47 -0.94 -28.69 41.87
CA LEU A 47 -1.04 -28.96 40.44
C LEU A 47 -1.89 -30.20 40.14
N SER A 48 -1.94 -31.19 41.04
CA SER A 48 -2.79 -32.38 40.90
C SER A 48 -4.29 -32.06 40.89
N ARG A 49 -4.69 -30.84 41.25
CA ARG A 49 -6.08 -30.37 41.12
C ARG A 49 -6.53 -30.23 39.67
N PHE A 50 -5.59 -30.10 38.73
CA PHE A 50 -5.89 -29.94 37.31
C PHE A 50 -5.91 -31.27 36.55
N GLY A 51 -5.29 -32.31 37.10
CA GLY A 51 -5.23 -33.64 36.52
C GLY A 51 -4.14 -34.52 37.13
N THR A 52 -3.92 -35.67 36.50
CA THR A 52 -2.93 -36.65 36.95
C THR A 52 -1.53 -36.21 36.55
N ILE A 53 -0.60 -36.13 37.50
CA ILE A 53 0.81 -35.77 37.25
C ILE A 53 1.62 -37.05 37.04
N GLU A 54 2.33 -37.14 35.92
CA GLU A 54 3.29 -38.22 35.65
C GLU A 54 4.68 -37.87 36.16
N GLU A 55 5.04 -36.58 36.07
CA GLU A 55 6.35 -36.11 36.46
C GLU A 55 6.27 -34.66 36.92
N ILE A 56 6.95 -34.34 38.03
CA ILE A 56 7.19 -32.97 38.45
C ILE A 56 8.67 -32.78 38.77
N ARG A 57 9.23 -31.68 38.25
CA ARG A 57 10.59 -31.23 38.56
C ARG A 57 10.52 -29.81 39.06
N TRP A 58 11.19 -29.51 40.15
CA TRP A 58 11.23 -28.18 40.71
C TRP A 58 12.61 -27.90 41.29
N ASP A 59 13.26 -26.86 40.78
CA ASP A 59 14.51 -26.35 41.30
C ASP A 59 14.21 -25.15 42.20
N VAL A 60 14.46 -25.30 43.49
CA VAL A 60 14.13 -24.29 44.51
C VAL A 60 15.02 -23.04 44.37
N ASP A 61 16.27 -23.23 43.93
CA ASP A 61 17.26 -22.16 43.82
C ASP A 61 17.03 -21.34 42.56
N GLN A 62 16.80 -22.02 41.43
CA GLN A 62 16.47 -21.38 40.16
C GLN A 62 15.01 -20.85 40.12
N ARG A 63 14.14 -21.36 41.00
CA ARG A 63 12.70 -21.03 41.06
C ARG A 63 11.98 -21.30 39.74
N GLU A 64 12.46 -22.34 39.07
CA GLU A 64 11.92 -22.83 37.82
C GLU A 64 11.73 -24.34 37.90
N GLY A 65 10.78 -24.85 37.13
CA GLY A 65 10.49 -26.27 37.09
C GLY A 65 9.63 -26.67 35.91
N SER A 66 9.19 -27.91 35.92
CA SER A 66 8.24 -28.43 34.94
C SER A 66 7.30 -29.44 35.55
N VAL A 67 6.10 -29.54 35.01
CA VAL A 67 5.12 -30.57 35.34
C VAL A 67 4.64 -31.22 34.06
N LEU A 68 4.57 -32.55 34.05
CA LEU A 68 4.02 -33.37 32.98
C LEU A 68 2.68 -33.94 33.45
N PHE A 69 1.61 -33.61 32.72
CA PHE A 69 0.30 -34.19 32.95
C PHE A 69 0.10 -35.45 32.10
N LYS A 70 -0.68 -36.40 32.64
CA LYS A 70 -1.06 -37.61 31.93
C LYS A 70 -1.84 -37.28 30.67
N GLU A 71 -2.93 -36.53 30.78
CA GLU A 71 -3.76 -36.18 29.61
C GLU A 71 -3.47 -34.76 29.09
N PRO A 72 -3.42 -34.55 27.77
CA PRO A 72 -3.26 -33.20 27.19
C PRO A 72 -4.36 -32.21 27.62
N THR A 73 -5.56 -32.70 27.87
CA THR A 73 -6.69 -31.88 28.33
C THR A 73 -6.49 -31.39 29.77
N GLU A 74 -5.72 -32.11 30.60
CA GLU A 74 -5.38 -31.72 31.97
C GLU A 74 -4.34 -30.61 31.98
N ALA A 75 -3.29 -30.75 31.15
CA ALA A 75 -2.32 -29.68 30.91
C ALA A 75 -3.00 -28.41 30.39
N ALA A 76 -3.96 -28.56 29.47
CA ALA A 76 -4.75 -27.44 28.98
C ALA A 76 -5.55 -26.77 30.11
N LYS A 77 -6.22 -27.53 31.00
CA LYS A 77 -6.94 -26.97 32.16
C LYS A 77 -6.02 -26.14 33.05
N ALA A 78 -4.83 -26.66 33.36
CA ALA A 78 -3.83 -25.93 34.14
C ALA A 78 -3.43 -24.62 33.45
N LEU A 79 -3.10 -24.67 32.15
CA LEU A 79 -2.74 -23.50 31.35
C LEU A 79 -3.87 -22.48 31.18
N TYR A 80 -5.14 -22.89 31.24
CA TYR A 80 -6.29 -21.99 31.15
C TYR A 80 -6.58 -21.25 32.44
N CYS A 81 -6.03 -21.70 33.58
CA CYS A 81 -6.17 -20.98 34.83
C CYS A 81 -5.45 -19.63 34.75
N THR A 82 -6.18 -18.54 34.97
CA THR A 82 -5.63 -17.18 34.83
C THR A 82 -4.70 -16.76 35.96
N LYS A 83 -4.72 -17.47 37.10
CA LYS A 83 -3.94 -17.13 38.28
C LYS A 83 -3.63 -18.38 39.10
N HIS A 84 -2.35 -18.71 39.22
CA HIS A 84 -1.88 -19.75 40.11
C HIS A 84 -1.32 -19.14 41.40
N THR A 85 -1.78 -19.66 42.54
CA THR A 85 -1.34 -19.23 43.87
C THR A 85 -1.21 -20.40 44.81
N LEU A 86 -0.05 -20.48 45.48
CA LEU A 86 0.25 -21.46 46.52
C LEU A 86 0.67 -20.71 47.78
N ASN A 87 -0.02 -20.95 48.91
CA ASN A 87 0.20 -20.24 50.19
C ASN A 87 0.22 -18.70 50.04
N GLY A 88 -0.69 -18.16 49.23
CA GLY A 88 -0.80 -16.71 48.95
C GLY A 88 0.24 -16.15 47.97
N LYS A 89 1.24 -16.94 47.56
CA LYS A 89 2.30 -16.53 46.62
C LYS A 89 1.97 -17.01 45.21
N SER A 90 2.16 -16.15 44.22
CA SER A 90 1.80 -16.45 42.83
C SER A 90 2.94 -17.04 42.01
N PHE A 91 2.58 -17.86 41.02
CA PHE A 91 3.50 -18.41 40.03
C PHE A 91 2.82 -18.50 38.65
N LEU A 92 3.60 -18.79 37.61
CA LEU A 92 3.16 -18.83 36.23
C LEU A 92 3.39 -20.22 35.63
N LEU A 93 2.43 -20.65 34.81
CA LEU A 93 2.57 -21.82 33.95
C LEU A 93 2.64 -21.38 32.49
N ARG A 94 3.54 -22.01 31.73
CA ARG A 94 3.67 -21.86 30.28
C ARG A 94 3.76 -23.23 29.63
N ALA A 95 3.31 -23.37 28.38
CA ALA A 95 3.57 -24.60 27.63
C ALA A 95 5.09 -24.78 27.49
N SER A 96 5.61 -25.98 27.72
CA SER A 96 7.01 -26.30 27.40
C SER A 96 7.22 -26.30 25.89
N ARG A 97 8.47 -26.16 25.44
CA ARG A 97 8.79 -26.17 24.00
C ARG A 97 8.50 -27.55 23.40
N SER A 98 8.31 -27.61 22.08
CA SER A 98 7.93 -28.84 21.37
C SER A 98 8.91 -30.00 21.59
N TRP A 99 10.22 -29.70 21.64
CA TRP A 99 11.27 -30.69 21.93
C TRP A 99 11.40 -31.05 23.42
N GLU A 100 10.66 -30.38 24.31
CA GLU A 100 10.56 -30.70 25.74
C GLU A 100 9.25 -31.47 26.04
N GLN A 101 8.33 -31.55 25.07
CA GLN A 101 7.14 -32.38 25.19
C GLN A 101 7.56 -33.86 25.18
N PRO A 102 6.82 -34.74 25.87
CA PRO A 102 7.06 -36.18 25.75
C PRO A 102 6.95 -36.60 24.29
N GLU A 103 7.72 -37.60 23.88
CA GLU A 103 7.53 -38.24 22.57
C GLU A 103 6.08 -38.73 22.50
N GLU A 104 5.36 -38.35 21.45
CA GLU A 104 4.05 -38.91 21.18
C GLU A 104 4.25 -40.41 20.93
N GLU A 105 3.55 -41.27 21.68
CA GLU A 105 3.41 -42.67 21.27
C GLU A 105 2.89 -42.66 19.84
N GLU A 106 3.57 -43.36 18.92
CA GLU A 106 3.16 -43.43 17.52
C GLU A 106 1.70 -43.89 17.45
N GLU A 107 0.79 -42.95 17.12
CA GLU A 107 -0.61 -43.29 16.89
C GLU A 107 -0.66 -44.44 15.86
N THR A 108 -1.26 -45.56 16.25
CA THR A 108 -1.46 -46.71 15.38
C THR A 108 -2.13 -46.25 14.08
N GLY A 109 -1.39 -46.31 12.96
CA GLY A 109 -1.86 -45.88 11.64
C GLY A 109 -1.15 -44.68 10.99
N ARG A 110 -0.16 -44.05 11.65
CA ARG A 110 0.70 -43.06 10.98
C ARG A 110 1.55 -43.73 9.89
N GLN A 111 1.46 -43.21 8.66
CA GLN A 111 2.32 -43.61 7.54
C GLN A 111 3.41 -42.57 7.32
N SER A 112 4.64 -43.02 7.06
CA SER A 112 5.73 -42.14 6.67
C SER A 112 5.40 -41.44 5.36
N ALA A 113 5.73 -40.16 5.27
CA ALA A 113 5.60 -39.43 4.02
C ALA A 113 6.43 -40.05 2.88
N TYR A 114 7.49 -40.82 3.19
CA TYR A 114 8.29 -41.51 2.18
C TYR A 114 7.62 -42.79 1.63
N ASP A 115 6.66 -43.35 2.36
CA ASP A 115 5.97 -44.58 1.98
C ASP A 115 4.66 -44.30 1.20
N LEU A 116 4.32 -43.02 1.01
CA LEU A 116 3.15 -42.61 0.23
C LEU A 116 3.39 -42.87 -1.27
N PRO A 117 2.49 -43.60 -1.97
CA PRO A 117 2.62 -43.94 -3.39
C PRO A 117 2.23 -42.77 -4.32
N ILE A 118 2.59 -41.55 -3.93
CA ILE A 118 2.25 -40.31 -4.64
C ILE A 118 3.56 -39.60 -4.99
N VAL A 119 3.73 -39.26 -6.27
CA VAL A 119 4.91 -38.51 -6.75
C VAL A 119 4.89 -37.05 -6.32
N ASP A 120 6.07 -36.44 -6.20
CA ASP A 120 6.23 -35.07 -5.70
C ASP A 120 5.46 -34.02 -6.53
N ASP A 121 5.33 -34.21 -7.85
CA ASP A 121 4.59 -33.31 -8.74
C ASP A 121 3.11 -33.14 -8.35
N ILE A 122 2.49 -34.17 -7.77
CA ILE A 122 1.11 -34.10 -7.29
C ILE A 122 1.05 -33.20 -6.05
N TRP A 123 2.03 -33.33 -5.14
CA TRP A 123 2.13 -32.47 -3.97
C TRP A 123 2.41 -31.01 -4.35
N CYS A 124 3.21 -30.77 -5.39
CA CYS A 124 3.40 -29.44 -5.95
C CYS A 124 2.07 -28.80 -6.38
N LYS A 125 1.21 -29.56 -7.08
CA LYS A 125 -0.14 -29.11 -7.44
C LYS A 125 -1.03 -28.89 -6.22
N VAL A 126 -0.93 -29.72 -5.19
CA VAL A 126 -1.69 -29.51 -3.94
C VAL A 126 -1.36 -28.16 -3.32
N LEU A 127 -0.08 -27.75 -3.34
CA LEU A 127 0.32 -26.44 -2.80
C LEU A 127 -0.40 -25.28 -3.50
N ASP A 128 -0.74 -25.37 -4.78
CA ASP A 128 -1.49 -24.31 -5.49
C ASP A 128 -2.84 -24.02 -4.81
N TYR A 129 -3.50 -25.05 -4.27
CA TYR A 129 -4.82 -24.95 -3.65
C TYR A 129 -4.78 -24.59 -2.16
N LEU A 130 -3.62 -24.69 -1.51
CA LEU A 130 -3.49 -24.42 -0.08
C LEU A 130 -3.23 -22.94 0.20
N PRO A 131 -3.83 -22.35 1.26
CA PRO A 131 -3.44 -21.04 1.76
C PRO A 131 -2.03 -21.08 2.36
N LEU A 132 -1.36 -19.92 2.44
CA LEU A 132 0.05 -19.81 2.87
C LEU A 132 0.33 -20.52 4.20
N ASP A 133 -0.51 -20.32 5.23
CA ASP A 133 -0.36 -21.00 6.52
C ASP A 133 -0.35 -22.53 6.38
N SER A 134 -1.28 -23.07 5.58
CA SER A 134 -1.37 -24.51 5.33
C SER A 134 -0.19 -25.04 4.53
N ARG A 135 0.37 -24.27 3.59
CA ARG A 135 1.61 -24.64 2.89
C ARG A 135 2.81 -24.71 3.85
N LEU A 136 2.90 -23.78 4.80
CA LEU A 136 3.96 -23.78 5.81
C LEU A 136 3.80 -24.91 6.83
N ASN A 137 2.56 -25.30 7.14
CA ASN A 137 2.26 -26.47 7.95
C ASN A 137 2.57 -27.78 7.20
N PHE A 138 2.27 -27.84 5.89
CA PHE A 138 2.69 -28.95 5.03
C PHE A 138 4.21 -29.11 5.05
N ALA A 139 4.94 -28.01 4.86
CA ALA A 139 6.41 -27.98 4.96
C ALA A 139 6.93 -28.32 6.37
N ALA A 140 6.11 -28.18 7.42
CA ALA A 140 6.46 -28.54 8.80
C ALA A 140 6.62 -30.04 9.01
N SER A 141 5.79 -30.80 8.30
CA SER A 141 5.42 -32.14 8.71
C SER A 141 6.57 -33.13 8.58
N CYS A 142 7.35 -33.02 7.50
CA CYS A 142 8.51 -33.87 7.28
C CYS A 142 9.50 -33.23 6.29
N ARG A 143 10.71 -33.80 6.22
CA ARG A 143 11.78 -33.31 5.35
C ARG A 143 11.42 -33.36 3.86
N ARG A 144 10.73 -34.43 3.40
CA ARG A 144 10.26 -34.57 2.01
C ARG A 144 9.38 -33.38 1.62
N PHE A 145 8.36 -33.07 2.42
CA PHE A 145 7.41 -32.00 2.13
C PHE A 145 8.02 -30.60 2.28
N GLN A 146 9.00 -30.43 3.18
CA GLN A 146 9.80 -29.20 3.22
C GLN A 146 10.53 -28.97 1.90
N THR A 147 11.20 -29.99 1.36
CA THR A 147 11.93 -29.89 0.09
C THR A 147 10.99 -29.56 -1.08
N ILE A 148 9.82 -30.19 -1.13
CA ILE A 148 8.79 -29.88 -2.14
C ILE A 148 8.34 -28.42 -2.03
N TYR A 149 8.05 -27.93 -0.82
CA TYR A 149 7.69 -26.53 -0.60
C TYR A 149 8.82 -25.57 -1.02
N GLU A 150 10.07 -25.84 -0.67
CA GLU A 150 11.21 -24.99 -1.03
C GLU A 150 11.35 -24.88 -2.56
N LEU A 151 11.19 -25.98 -3.29
CA LEU A 151 11.21 -26.00 -4.75
C LEU A 151 10.04 -25.19 -5.35
N GLU A 152 8.81 -25.43 -4.90
CA GLU A 152 7.63 -24.74 -5.44
C GLU A 152 7.55 -23.26 -5.04
N SER A 153 8.15 -22.88 -3.91
CA SER A 153 8.15 -21.49 -3.44
C SER A 153 8.83 -20.52 -4.41
N GLN A 154 9.71 -21.02 -5.28
CA GLN A 154 10.31 -20.22 -6.36
C GLN A 154 9.27 -19.65 -7.31
N ARG A 155 8.23 -20.45 -7.60
CA ARG A 155 7.12 -20.08 -8.47
C ARG A 155 6.01 -19.36 -7.69
N LEU A 156 5.73 -19.83 -6.46
CA LEU A 156 4.55 -19.40 -5.70
C LEU A 156 4.77 -18.14 -4.85
N SER A 157 6.00 -17.82 -4.44
CA SER A 157 6.28 -16.80 -3.43
C SER A 157 6.80 -15.48 -3.99
N HIS A 158 6.67 -15.22 -5.29
CA HIS A 158 7.15 -13.97 -5.91
C HIS A 158 6.48 -12.71 -5.31
N VAL A 159 5.17 -12.80 -5.05
CA VAL A 159 4.37 -11.73 -4.44
C VAL A 159 3.85 -12.20 -3.09
N LEU A 160 4.31 -11.55 -2.02
CA LEU A 160 3.83 -11.77 -0.67
C LEU A 160 2.72 -10.78 -0.35
N LYS A 161 1.52 -11.27 -0.02
CA LYS A 161 0.37 -10.42 0.32
C LYS A 161 0.20 -10.29 1.83
N MET A 162 0.05 -9.07 2.32
CA MET A 162 -0.13 -8.78 3.75
C MET A 162 -1.34 -9.49 4.35
N LYS A 163 -2.41 -9.69 3.56
CA LYS A 163 -3.59 -10.44 4.00
C LYS A 163 -3.27 -11.88 4.42
N ASP A 164 -2.30 -12.51 3.76
CA ASP A 164 -1.89 -13.90 4.02
C ASP A 164 -0.89 -13.94 5.18
N VAL A 165 0.04 -12.97 5.22
CA VAL A 165 0.97 -12.78 6.35
C VAL A 165 0.23 -12.53 7.67
N CYS A 166 -0.87 -11.78 7.64
CA CYS A 166 -1.69 -11.48 8.82
C CYS A 166 -2.37 -12.71 9.43
N GLN A 167 -2.39 -13.85 8.73
CA GLN A 167 -2.92 -15.11 9.26
C GLN A 167 -1.85 -15.98 9.93
N LEU A 168 -0.57 -15.62 9.78
CA LEU A 168 0.55 -16.42 10.26
C LEU A 168 0.86 -16.12 11.73
N THR A 169 1.30 -17.16 12.43
CA THR A 169 1.97 -17.06 13.74
C THR A 169 3.39 -16.49 13.57
N ASP A 170 4.03 -16.02 14.66
CA ASP A 170 5.43 -15.56 14.63
C ASP A 170 6.36 -16.65 14.07
N TRP A 171 6.09 -17.90 14.45
CA TRP A 171 6.84 -19.04 13.97
C TRP A 171 6.66 -19.32 12.47
N ASN A 172 5.43 -19.26 11.96
CA ASN A 172 5.19 -19.43 10.52
C ASN A 172 5.78 -18.26 9.71
N ILE A 173 5.83 -17.04 10.26
CA ILE A 173 6.58 -15.93 9.67
C ILE A 173 8.07 -16.31 9.55
N ARG A 174 8.73 -16.70 10.66
CA ARG A 174 10.15 -17.09 10.64
C ARG A 174 10.44 -18.23 9.67
N ARG A 175 9.55 -19.23 9.62
CA ARG A 175 9.66 -20.34 8.69
C ARG A 175 9.56 -19.87 7.25
N MET A 176 8.54 -19.10 6.90
CA MET A 176 8.37 -18.55 5.56
C MET A 176 9.60 -17.76 5.12
N MET A 177 10.11 -16.91 6.02
CA MET A 177 11.31 -16.11 5.79
C MET A 177 12.52 -17.00 5.47
N ARG A 178 12.72 -18.08 6.25
CA ARG A 178 13.83 -19.03 6.04
C ARG A 178 13.68 -19.86 4.76
N LEU A 179 12.50 -20.39 4.49
CA LEU A 179 12.28 -21.37 3.42
C LEU A 179 12.12 -20.70 2.05
N SER A 180 11.45 -19.55 2.00
CA SER A 180 10.99 -18.93 0.75
C SER A 180 11.35 -17.45 0.62
N GLY A 181 11.92 -16.81 1.64
CA GLY A 181 12.20 -15.36 1.65
C GLY A 181 13.03 -14.88 0.46
N LYS A 182 14.05 -15.66 0.05
CA LYS A 182 14.92 -15.33 -1.09
C LYS A 182 14.19 -15.23 -2.44
N HIS A 183 12.98 -15.78 -2.55
CA HIS A 183 12.17 -15.77 -3.77
C HIS A 183 11.16 -14.62 -3.80
N ILE A 184 10.97 -13.92 -2.68
CA ILE A 184 10.04 -12.80 -2.56
C ILE A 184 10.64 -11.58 -3.26
N ARG A 185 9.90 -11.01 -4.22
CA ARG A 185 10.29 -9.81 -4.97
C ARG A 185 9.38 -8.62 -4.73
N ARG A 186 8.13 -8.88 -4.36
CA ARG A 186 7.12 -7.87 -4.07
C ARG A 186 6.36 -8.18 -2.79
N LEU A 187 6.20 -7.17 -1.94
CA LEU A 187 5.33 -7.19 -0.78
C LEU A 187 4.16 -6.22 -1.02
N GLU A 188 2.92 -6.68 -0.86
CA GLU A 188 1.76 -5.79 -1.08
C GLU A 188 0.59 -6.00 -0.13
N GLY A 189 -0.17 -4.93 0.11
CA GLY A 189 -1.51 -4.98 0.69
C GLY A 189 -1.70 -4.13 1.95
N GLY A 190 -2.82 -4.38 2.61
CA GLY A 190 -3.33 -3.67 3.77
C GLY A 190 -4.86 -3.52 3.68
N PRO A 191 -5.52 -2.84 4.63
CA PRO A 191 -5.01 -2.58 5.99
C PRO A 191 -4.73 -3.89 6.73
N LEU A 192 -3.99 -3.82 7.83
CA LEU A 192 -3.75 -4.98 8.70
C LEU A 192 -5.03 -5.40 9.43
N HIS A 193 -5.16 -6.69 9.74
CA HIS A 193 -6.21 -7.15 10.63
C HIS A 193 -6.00 -6.52 12.04
N PRO A 194 -7.01 -5.91 12.69
CA PRO A 194 -6.82 -5.14 13.93
C PRO A 194 -6.21 -5.91 15.11
N ARG A 195 -6.31 -7.25 15.09
CA ARG A 195 -5.74 -8.12 16.14
C ARG A 195 -4.33 -8.64 15.80
N TRP A 196 -3.81 -8.33 14.62
CA TRP A 196 -2.48 -8.79 14.22
C TRP A 196 -1.41 -7.85 14.77
N SER A 197 -0.55 -8.37 15.63
CA SER A 197 0.44 -7.60 16.40
C SER A 197 1.88 -7.91 16.03
N LEU A 198 2.11 -8.61 14.90
CA LEU A 198 3.42 -9.13 14.52
C LEU A 198 4.16 -8.24 13.49
N LEU A 199 3.71 -7.00 13.27
CA LEU A 199 4.30 -6.10 12.27
C LEU A 199 5.79 -5.87 12.53
N LYS A 200 6.15 -5.57 13.79
CA LYS A 200 7.54 -5.33 14.18
C LYS A 200 8.43 -6.54 13.88
N GLN A 201 8.02 -7.74 14.31
CA GLN A 201 8.77 -8.98 14.06
C GLN A 201 8.90 -9.26 12.56
N PHE A 202 7.82 -9.04 11.81
CA PHE A 202 7.79 -9.24 10.37
C PHE A 202 8.78 -8.31 9.64
N VAL A 203 8.74 -7.00 9.89
CA VAL A 203 9.61 -6.04 9.20
C VAL A 203 11.09 -6.21 9.58
N GLN A 204 11.38 -6.64 10.81
CA GLN A 204 12.74 -6.96 11.26
C GLN A 204 13.37 -8.12 10.47
N LEU A 205 12.55 -9.06 9.99
CA LEU A 205 13.02 -10.23 9.24
C LEU A 205 13.10 -9.98 7.73
N LEU A 206 12.35 -9.02 7.20
CA LEU A 206 12.26 -8.76 5.75
C LEU A 206 13.63 -8.49 5.14
N GLY A 207 14.38 -7.54 5.72
CA GLY A 207 15.68 -7.13 5.21
C GLY A 207 16.68 -8.28 5.07
N VAL A 208 16.81 -9.10 6.12
CA VAL A 208 17.73 -10.25 6.16
C VAL A 208 17.26 -11.39 5.25
N SER A 209 15.95 -11.62 5.18
CA SER A 209 15.40 -12.86 4.60
C SER A 209 14.98 -12.70 3.14
N CYS A 210 14.74 -11.47 2.67
CA CYS A 210 14.23 -11.17 1.34
C CYS A 210 15.23 -10.31 0.54
N PRO A 211 16.44 -10.81 0.24
CA PRO A 211 17.51 -10.05 -0.43
C PRO A 211 17.20 -9.68 -1.89
N ASN A 212 16.09 -10.14 -2.45
CA ASN A 212 15.63 -9.86 -3.82
C ASN A 212 14.33 -9.04 -3.85
N LEU A 213 13.88 -8.54 -2.69
CA LEU A 213 12.73 -7.67 -2.60
C LEU A 213 13.05 -6.34 -3.29
N SER A 214 12.29 -6.02 -4.35
CA SER A 214 12.46 -4.80 -5.15
C SER A 214 11.23 -3.89 -5.08
N GLU A 215 10.09 -4.41 -4.62
CA GLU A 215 8.83 -3.66 -4.55
C GLU A 215 8.14 -3.82 -3.19
N ILE A 216 7.76 -2.70 -2.58
CA ILE A 216 6.90 -2.66 -1.41
C ILE A 216 5.70 -1.76 -1.73
N CYS A 217 4.48 -2.28 -1.58
CA CYS A 217 3.24 -1.55 -1.81
C CYS A 217 2.28 -1.73 -0.62
N LEU A 218 2.42 -0.88 0.39
CA LEU A 218 1.58 -0.91 1.59
C LEU A 218 0.53 0.20 1.51
N HIS A 219 -0.72 -0.13 1.83
CA HIS A 219 -1.78 0.85 1.91
C HIS A 219 -2.53 0.75 3.24
N ARG A 220 -2.79 1.89 3.90
CA ARG A 220 -3.51 1.91 5.19
C ARG A 220 -2.87 1.02 6.27
N ILE A 221 -1.54 0.92 6.27
CA ILE A 221 -0.77 0.24 7.32
C ILE A 221 -0.03 1.30 8.13
N PRO A 222 -0.39 1.54 9.40
CA PRO A 222 0.28 2.56 10.20
C PRO A 222 1.73 2.15 10.47
N LEU A 223 2.66 2.95 9.96
CA LEU A 223 4.10 2.79 10.21
C LEU A 223 4.55 3.86 11.20
N ASN A 224 5.44 3.47 12.11
CA ASN A 224 6.11 4.40 13.01
C ASN A 224 7.60 4.49 12.60
N PRO A 225 8.38 5.41 13.18
CA PRO A 225 9.79 5.56 12.82
C PRO A 225 10.63 4.29 13.02
N ASP A 226 10.33 3.48 14.05
CA ASP A 226 11.01 2.20 14.27
C ASP A 226 10.79 1.23 13.12
N HIS A 227 9.55 1.09 12.63
CA HIS A 227 9.25 0.23 11.48
C HIS A 227 10.05 0.66 10.24
N MET A 228 10.11 1.96 9.98
CA MET A 228 10.87 2.53 8.86
C MET A 228 12.37 2.28 9.01
N ALA A 229 12.91 2.46 10.22
CA ALA A 229 14.32 2.17 10.50
C ALA A 229 14.66 0.68 10.29
N TYR A 230 13.79 -0.24 10.73
CA TYR A 230 13.97 -1.67 10.50
C TYR A 230 13.96 -2.05 9.01
N LEU A 231 13.14 -1.36 8.20
CA LEU A 231 13.05 -1.61 6.76
C LEU A 231 14.25 -1.04 5.99
N PHE A 232 14.75 0.14 6.36
CA PHE A 232 15.62 0.93 5.47
C PHE A 232 16.97 1.39 6.06
N GLN A 233 17.17 1.42 7.39
CA GLN A 233 18.41 1.94 8.00
C GLN A 233 19.40 0.87 8.50
N ASN A 234 18.97 -0.36 8.77
CA ASN A 234 19.84 -1.38 9.37
C ASN A 234 20.85 -1.98 8.37
N THR A 235 21.90 -2.65 8.87
CA THR A 235 22.95 -3.38 8.10
C THR A 235 22.45 -4.51 7.18
N SER A 236 21.14 -4.73 7.17
CA SER A 236 20.41 -5.69 6.34
C SER A 236 19.20 -5.02 5.68
N GLY A 237 19.24 -3.69 5.50
CA GLY A 237 18.18 -2.91 4.90
C GLY A 237 17.88 -3.31 3.45
N LEU A 238 16.71 -2.89 2.98
CA LEU A 238 16.21 -3.27 1.65
C LEU A 238 16.80 -2.38 0.55
N GLU A 239 18.10 -2.51 0.30
CA GLU A 239 18.86 -1.64 -0.62
C GLU A 239 18.50 -1.81 -2.10
N LYS A 240 17.85 -2.92 -2.46
CA LYS A 240 17.42 -3.22 -3.84
C LYS A 240 16.01 -2.72 -4.18
N ILE A 241 15.37 -1.97 -3.27
CA ILE A 241 14.04 -1.43 -3.53
C ILE A 241 14.09 -0.43 -4.67
N VAL A 242 13.26 -0.69 -5.68
CA VAL A 242 13.08 0.15 -6.86
C VAL A 242 11.75 0.91 -6.76
N ASN A 243 10.70 0.25 -6.25
CA ASN A 243 9.35 0.80 -6.13
C ASN A 243 8.87 0.73 -4.68
N LEU A 244 8.55 1.87 -4.09
CA LEU A 244 8.03 1.99 -2.73
C LEU A 244 6.72 2.78 -2.75
N SER A 245 5.63 2.16 -2.32
CA SER A 245 4.34 2.80 -2.08
C SER A 245 3.94 2.61 -0.62
N LEU A 246 3.69 3.72 0.06
CA LEU A 246 3.31 3.83 1.47
C LEU A 246 2.04 4.70 1.61
N ARG A 247 1.03 4.42 0.77
CA ARG A 247 -0.18 5.21 0.69
C ARG A 247 -0.99 5.14 1.98
N ARG A 248 -1.29 6.29 2.58
CA ARG A 248 -2.09 6.38 3.82
C ARG A 248 -1.52 5.53 4.97
N CYS A 249 -0.20 5.50 5.09
CA CYS A 249 0.53 4.74 6.10
C CYS A 249 0.93 5.56 7.33
N GLN A 250 0.35 6.76 7.50
CA GLN A 250 0.66 7.72 8.58
C GLN A 250 2.11 8.24 8.51
N ILE A 251 2.64 8.37 7.30
CA ILE A 251 3.98 8.89 7.05
C ILE A 251 4.04 10.38 7.38
N THR A 252 5.19 10.80 7.93
CA THR A 252 5.55 12.19 8.25
C THR A 252 7.00 12.42 7.83
N ASP A 253 7.47 13.67 7.83
CA ASP A 253 8.85 14.00 7.50
C ASP A 253 9.90 13.20 8.29
N ARG A 254 9.64 12.92 9.57
CA ARG A 254 10.54 12.11 10.42
C ARG A 254 10.78 10.70 9.88
N HIS A 255 9.81 10.14 9.16
CA HIS A 255 9.91 8.81 8.58
C HIS A 255 10.79 8.80 7.32
N LEU A 256 10.83 9.89 6.56
CA LEU A 256 11.50 9.92 5.25
C LEU A 256 13.03 9.98 5.35
N VAL A 257 13.57 10.41 6.49
CA VAL A 257 15.03 10.51 6.73
C VAL A 257 15.75 9.18 6.48
N CYS A 258 15.09 8.04 6.75
CA CYS A 258 15.68 6.71 6.55
C CYS A 258 15.77 6.28 5.09
N LEU A 259 15.08 6.97 4.16
CA LEU A 259 15.02 6.56 2.76
C LEU A 259 16.26 7.01 1.98
N GLY A 260 17.02 7.99 2.46
CA GLY A 260 18.13 8.59 1.70
C GLY A 260 19.23 7.61 1.24
N SER A 261 19.35 6.43 1.88
CA SER A 261 20.28 5.36 1.51
C SER A 261 19.81 4.51 0.31
N LEU A 262 18.54 4.61 -0.12
CA LEU A 262 17.96 3.76 -1.16
C LEU A 262 18.35 4.23 -2.57
N THR A 263 19.59 3.99 -2.95
CA THR A 263 20.19 4.47 -4.21
C THR A 263 19.59 3.89 -5.49
N ASN A 264 18.78 2.83 -5.38
CA ASN A 264 18.08 2.21 -6.51
C ASN A 264 16.61 2.65 -6.63
N LEU A 265 16.10 3.44 -5.68
CA LEU A 265 14.69 3.81 -5.63
C LEU A 265 14.35 4.73 -6.80
N ARG A 266 13.41 4.31 -7.64
CA ARG A 266 12.94 5.07 -8.82
C ARG A 266 11.54 5.62 -8.65
N THR A 267 10.66 4.88 -7.96
CA THR A 267 9.28 5.29 -7.74
C THR A 267 8.97 5.31 -6.25
N LEU A 268 8.53 6.47 -5.77
CA LEU A 268 8.09 6.69 -4.42
C LEU A 268 6.66 7.24 -4.43
N ASP A 269 5.76 6.51 -3.80
CA ASP A 269 4.35 6.86 -3.67
C ASP A 269 4.01 7.03 -2.19
N LEU A 270 3.71 8.26 -1.82
CA LEU A 270 3.37 8.71 -0.47
C LEU A 270 1.95 9.28 -0.41
N GLU A 271 1.08 8.95 -1.38
CA GLU A 271 -0.27 9.51 -1.45
C GLU A 271 -1.06 9.36 -0.13
N GLU A 272 -1.97 10.29 0.15
CA GLU A 272 -2.85 10.30 1.33
C GLU A 272 -2.12 10.21 2.68
N ASN A 273 -0.94 10.83 2.83
CA ASN A 273 -0.26 10.96 4.12
C ASN A 273 -0.37 12.39 4.65
N PRO A 274 -1.42 12.73 5.42
CA PRO A 274 -1.65 14.10 5.91
C PRO A 274 -0.61 14.55 6.94
N GLY A 275 0.24 13.66 7.45
CA GLY A 275 1.30 14.03 8.40
C GLY A 275 2.59 14.54 7.72
N LEU A 276 2.64 14.61 6.40
CA LEU A 276 3.79 15.07 5.63
C LEU A 276 3.67 16.59 5.38
N LEU A 277 4.65 17.36 5.86
CA LEU A 277 4.73 18.82 5.72
C LEU A 277 5.68 19.26 4.59
N GLY A 278 6.66 18.41 4.24
CA GLY A 278 7.53 18.60 3.08
C GLY A 278 8.96 19.08 3.39
N ASP A 279 9.28 19.30 4.66
CA ASP A 279 10.62 19.74 5.12
C ASP A 279 11.74 18.77 4.70
N THR A 280 11.42 17.48 4.55
CA THR A 280 12.40 16.43 4.23
C THR A 280 12.41 15.98 2.78
N LEU A 281 11.64 16.63 1.88
CA LEU A 281 11.63 16.27 0.45
C LEU A 281 13.03 16.34 -0.19
N GLY A 282 13.88 17.27 0.26
CA GLY A 282 15.26 17.40 -0.21
C GLY A 282 16.20 16.27 0.24
N SER A 283 15.78 15.42 1.18
CA SER A 283 16.55 14.27 1.66
C SER A 283 16.19 12.95 0.97
N LEU A 284 15.20 12.97 0.05
CA LEU A 284 14.81 11.81 -0.72
C LEU A 284 15.94 11.32 -1.64
N PRO A 285 15.95 10.03 -2.05
CA PRO A 285 16.98 9.48 -2.91
C PRO A 285 17.13 10.22 -4.24
N ARG A 286 18.38 10.56 -4.60
CA ARG A 286 18.70 11.23 -5.89
C ARG A 286 18.38 10.39 -7.12
N SER A 287 18.17 9.08 -6.96
CA SER A 287 17.79 8.14 -8.02
C SER A 287 16.32 8.26 -8.45
N LEU A 288 15.51 9.01 -7.70
CA LEU A 288 14.07 9.06 -7.86
C LEU A 288 13.66 9.70 -9.19
N GLN A 289 12.72 9.04 -9.88
CA GLN A 289 12.18 9.46 -11.18
C GLN A 289 10.69 9.78 -11.10
N VAL A 290 9.96 9.10 -10.20
CA VAL A 290 8.52 9.27 -10.00
C VAL A 290 8.25 9.52 -8.53
N LEU A 291 7.63 10.64 -8.22
CA LEU A 291 7.21 11.01 -6.87
C LEU A 291 5.71 11.31 -6.85
N LYS A 292 4.97 10.60 -6.00
CA LYS A 292 3.53 10.81 -5.79
C LYS A 292 3.26 11.25 -4.37
N LEU A 293 2.60 12.38 -4.24
CA LEU A 293 2.31 13.13 -3.02
C LEU A 293 0.83 13.55 -2.97
N SER A 294 0.00 13.07 -3.90
CA SER A 294 -1.39 13.48 -3.99
C SER A 294 -2.18 13.15 -2.71
N GLY A 295 -3.03 14.07 -2.24
CA GLY A 295 -3.80 13.89 -1.00
C GLY A 295 -2.98 14.03 0.29
N CYS A 296 -1.74 14.53 0.22
CA CYS A 296 -0.99 14.94 1.40
C CYS A 296 -1.45 16.34 1.85
N GLU A 297 -2.63 16.42 2.47
CA GLU A 297 -3.37 17.67 2.74
C GLU A 297 -2.63 18.73 3.58
N ASN A 298 -1.58 18.36 4.32
CA ASN A 298 -0.75 19.32 5.08
C ASN A 298 0.63 19.56 4.46
N LEU A 299 0.88 19.05 3.25
CA LEU A 299 2.13 19.28 2.54
C LEU A 299 2.19 20.73 2.06
N GLU A 300 3.14 21.48 2.59
CA GLU A 300 3.33 22.89 2.25
C GLU A 300 3.83 23.04 0.80
N PRO A 301 3.13 23.77 -0.07
CA PRO A 301 3.44 23.86 -1.51
C PRO A 301 4.79 24.51 -1.78
N THR A 302 5.18 25.49 -0.98
CA THR A 302 6.48 26.16 -1.08
C THR A 302 7.66 25.20 -0.84
N ARG A 303 7.41 24.08 -0.15
CA ARG A 303 8.41 23.01 0.06
C ARG A 303 8.68 22.16 -1.17
N LEU A 304 7.88 22.27 -2.23
CA LEU A 304 8.21 21.63 -3.52
C LEU A 304 9.52 22.14 -4.11
N SER A 305 9.98 23.35 -3.75
CA SER A 305 11.30 23.87 -4.11
C SER A 305 12.46 22.97 -3.63
N ASN A 306 12.27 22.20 -2.54
CA ASN A 306 13.24 21.24 -2.02
C ASN A 306 13.49 20.07 -2.98
N LEU A 307 12.63 19.85 -3.98
CA LEU A 307 12.81 18.82 -5.01
C LEU A 307 13.99 19.11 -5.94
N SER A 308 14.61 20.29 -5.85
CA SER A 308 15.90 20.62 -6.51
C SER A 308 17.01 19.61 -6.19
N ALA A 309 16.90 18.87 -5.07
CA ALA A 309 17.82 17.80 -4.72
C ALA A 309 17.65 16.51 -5.57
N LEU A 310 16.62 16.42 -6.42
CA LEU A 310 16.22 15.23 -7.17
C LEU A 310 16.42 15.41 -8.69
N PRO A 311 17.67 15.29 -9.21
CA PRO A 311 18.00 15.67 -10.59
C PRO A 311 17.38 14.75 -11.66
N LEU A 312 16.90 13.57 -11.27
CA LEU A 312 16.32 12.58 -12.20
C LEU A 312 14.79 12.57 -12.20
N LEU A 313 14.15 13.47 -11.44
CA LEU A 313 12.69 13.49 -11.32
C LEU A 313 12.04 13.84 -12.66
N ARG A 314 11.15 12.97 -13.14
CA ARG A 314 10.40 13.11 -14.40
C ARG A 314 8.89 13.19 -14.19
N GLU A 315 8.38 12.56 -13.14
CA GLU A 315 6.96 12.58 -12.81
C GLU A 315 6.74 13.04 -11.38
N LEU A 316 5.94 14.09 -11.24
CA LEU A 316 5.46 14.60 -9.97
C LEU A 316 3.93 14.57 -9.96
N ARG A 317 3.35 13.92 -8.96
CA ARG A 317 1.92 14.03 -8.67
C ARG A 317 1.72 14.64 -7.30
N CYS A 318 1.08 15.80 -7.23
CA CYS A 318 0.90 16.56 -6.00
C CYS A 318 -0.43 17.34 -6.01
N SER A 319 -1.52 16.69 -6.45
CA SER A 319 -2.87 17.25 -6.29
C SER A 319 -3.35 17.09 -4.85
N GLU A 320 -4.23 17.96 -4.37
CA GLU A 320 -4.80 17.91 -3.02
C GLU A 320 -3.71 17.91 -1.93
N ILE A 321 -2.68 18.74 -2.13
CA ILE A 321 -1.72 19.14 -1.07
C ILE A 321 -2.30 20.34 -0.31
N HIS A 322 -1.58 20.95 0.64
CA HIS A 322 -2.13 22.04 1.45
C HIS A 322 -2.71 23.17 0.60
N MET A 323 -4.04 23.26 0.55
CA MET A 323 -4.78 24.24 -0.23
C MET A 323 -4.96 25.49 0.63
N ARG A 324 -4.72 26.65 0.02
CA ARG A 324 -5.02 27.92 0.67
C ARG A 324 -6.46 28.30 0.36
N ASN A 325 -7.13 28.91 1.34
CA ASN A 325 -8.45 29.48 1.11
C ASN A 325 -8.30 30.82 0.38
N PHE A 326 -8.85 30.91 -0.83
CA PHE A 326 -8.82 32.12 -1.66
C PHE A 326 -10.15 32.89 -1.62
N ASN A 327 -11.03 32.58 -0.67
CA ASN A 327 -12.27 33.32 -0.55
C ASN A 327 -11.98 34.76 -0.14
N ARG A 328 -11.93 35.66 -1.13
CA ARG A 328 -11.62 37.08 -0.97
C ARG A 328 -12.57 37.78 0.00
N ASP A 329 -13.80 37.29 0.16
CA ASP A 329 -14.77 37.86 1.10
C ASP A 329 -14.38 37.59 2.56
N TRP A 330 -13.51 36.61 2.81
CA TRP A 330 -13.05 36.22 4.14
C TRP A 330 -11.59 36.60 4.40
N MET A 331 -10.90 37.18 3.41
CA MET A 331 -9.51 37.61 3.54
C MET A 331 -9.43 39.05 4.04
N ASN A 332 -8.59 39.29 5.04
CA ASN A 332 -8.22 40.64 5.46
C ASN A 332 -7.04 41.18 4.62
N GLU A 333 -6.73 42.48 4.73
CA GLU A 333 -5.67 43.14 3.96
C GLU A 333 -4.28 42.51 4.18
N ASP A 334 -4.00 42.01 5.39
CA ASP A 334 -2.74 41.35 5.73
C ASP A 334 -2.62 39.97 5.07
N GLU A 335 -3.73 39.21 4.98
CA GLU A 335 -3.80 37.93 4.28
C GLU A 335 -3.66 38.10 2.76
N VAL A 336 -4.21 39.18 2.22
CA VAL A 336 -4.01 39.56 0.80
C VAL A 336 -2.55 39.95 0.54
N ALA A 337 -1.93 40.71 1.44
CA ALA A 337 -0.53 41.11 1.32
C ALA A 337 0.44 39.92 1.48
N ALA A 338 0.16 39.00 2.41
CA ALA A 338 0.92 37.77 2.58
C ALA A 338 0.78 36.82 1.39
N MET A 339 -0.42 36.74 0.79
CA MET A 339 -0.67 35.96 -0.43
C MET A 339 0.19 36.43 -1.61
N ALA A 340 0.48 37.73 -1.73
CA ALA A 340 1.35 38.27 -2.77
C ALA A 340 2.85 37.92 -2.56
N ALA A 341 3.27 37.56 -1.34
CA ALA A 341 4.66 37.19 -1.03
C ALA A 341 4.97 35.70 -1.27
N ASP A 342 3.95 34.84 -1.29
CA ASP A 342 4.07 33.38 -1.47
C ASP A 342 3.91 32.91 -2.94
N GLU A 343 3.97 33.86 -3.88
CA GLU A 343 3.56 33.81 -5.29
C GLU A 343 4.43 32.92 -6.21
N HIS A 344 5.16 31.93 -5.68
CA HIS A 344 6.29 31.33 -6.39
C HIS A 344 6.35 29.80 -6.36
N VAL A 345 5.24 29.11 -6.08
CA VAL A 345 5.21 27.65 -6.01
C VAL A 345 5.63 27.02 -7.34
N TYR A 346 4.90 27.31 -8.43
CA TYR A 346 5.20 26.76 -9.75
C TYR A 346 6.42 27.39 -10.39
N ARG A 347 6.71 28.65 -10.06
CA ARG A 347 7.95 29.31 -10.50
C ARG A 347 9.20 28.62 -9.95
N GLU A 348 9.24 28.37 -8.64
CA GLU A 348 10.36 27.68 -8.02
C GLU A 348 10.37 26.19 -8.40
N LEU A 349 9.21 25.54 -8.56
CA LEU A 349 9.14 24.17 -9.08
C LEU A 349 9.78 24.07 -10.48
N ALA A 350 9.46 24.99 -11.38
CA ALA A 350 10.03 25.01 -12.72
C ALA A 350 11.55 25.19 -12.72
N LYS A 351 12.08 26.01 -11.80
CA LYS A 351 13.53 26.15 -11.59
C LYS A 351 14.16 24.90 -10.97
N SER A 352 13.51 24.30 -9.98
CA SER A 352 14.02 23.16 -9.24
C SER A 352 13.98 21.86 -10.04
N CYS A 353 12.97 21.68 -10.90
CA CYS A 353 12.73 20.44 -11.62
C CYS A 353 12.44 20.68 -13.12
N PRO A 354 13.37 21.25 -13.89
CA PRO A 354 13.15 21.62 -15.30
C PRO A 354 12.96 20.42 -16.24
N MET A 355 13.30 19.21 -15.76
CA MET A 355 13.23 17.96 -16.51
C MET A 355 11.90 17.22 -16.34
N LEU A 356 10.92 17.80 -15.63
CA LEU A 356 9.60 17.19 -15.44
C LEU A 356 8.89 16.99 -16.79
N GLU A 357 8.39 15.77 -16.98
CA GLU A 357 7.62 15.34 -18.15
C GLU A 357 6.15 15.12 -17.81
N VAL A 358 5.85 14.81 -16.55
CA VAL A 358 4.50 14.55 -16.05
C VAL A 358 4.27 15.36 -14.78
N LEU A 359 3.21 16.16 -14.78
CA LEU A 359 2.74 16.90 -13.61
C LEU A 359 1.26 16.65 -13.37
N GLU A 360 0.90 16.17 -12.18
CA GLU A 360 -0.48 16.20 -11.66
C GLU A 360 -0.56 17.21 -10.51
N MET A 361 -1.49 18.16 -10.60
CA MET A 361 -1.66 19.23 -9.61
C MET A 361 -3.14 19.61 -9.44
N SER A 362 -3.47 20.22 -8.32
CA SER A 362 -4.77 20.88 -8.15
C SER A 362 -4.81 22.19 -8.95
N VAL A 363 -5.97 22.53 -9.48
CA VAL A 363 -6.15 23.76 -10.26
C VAL A 363 -6.34 24.96 -9.35
N CYS A 364 -5.57 26.00 -9.64
CA CYS A 364 -5.66 27.34 -9.03
C CYS A 364 -5.57 27.43 -7.48
N PRO A 365 -4.79 26.60 -6.77
CA PRO A 365 -4.58 26.79 -5.35
C PRO A 365 -3.44 27.76 -5.01
N TYR A 366 -2.65 28.31 -5.94
CA TYR A 366 -1.48 29.16 -5.58
C TYR A 366 -1.27 30.41 -6.46
N MET A 367 -2.11 30.62 -7.47
CA MET A 367 -2.19 31.85 -8.30
C MET A 367 -0.97 32.14 -9.20
N ASP A 368 0.08 31.30 -9.20
CA ASP A 368 1.25 31.40 -10.07
C ASP A 368 1.32 30.30 -11.15
N GLU A 369 0.20 29.65 -11.48
CA GLU A 369 0.15 28.52 -12.41
C GLU A 369 0.56 28.92 -13.85
N ARG A 370 0.55 30.21 -14.18
CA ARG A 370 1.09 30.73 -15.46
C ARG A 370 2.58 30.44 -15.62
N GLN A 371 3.29 30.19 -14.53
CA GLN A 371 4.72 29.85 -14.51
C GLN A 371 4.99 28.41 -14.95
N LEU A 372 3.96 27.59 -15.16
CA LEU A 372 4.09 26.23 -15.71
C LEU A 372 4.71 26.22 -17.12
N SER A 373 4.66 27.33 -17.87
CA SER A 373 5.38 27.46 -19.14
C SER A 373 6.90 27.33 -18.98
N GLY A 374 7.42 27.52 -17.76
CA GLY A 374 8.82 27.30 -17.41
C GLY A 374 9.24 25.83 -17.37
N LEU A 375 8.35 24.87 -17.64
CA LEU A 375 8.65 23.43 -17.73
C LEU A 375 8.78 22.99 -19.21
N PRO A 376 9.97 23.13 -19.82
CA PRO A 376 10.14 22.95 -21.28
C PRO A 376 9.90 21.51 -21.76
N HIS A 377 10.01 20.53 -20.87
CA HIS A 377 9.85 19.10 -21.18
C HIS A 377 8.49 18.52 -20.79
N LEU A 378 7.55 19.35 -20.31
CA LEU A 378 6.25 18.89 -19.83
C LEU A 378 5.42 18.28 -20.96
N ARG A 379 5.23 16.96 -20.91
CA ARG A 379 4.44 16.20 -21.90
C ARG A 379 3.03 15.93 -21.43
N THR A 380 2.84 15.74 -20.13
CA THR A 380 1.56 15.37 -19.54
C THR A 380 1.22 16.32 -18.39
N LEU A 381 0.10 17.01 -18.53
CA LEU A 381 -0.47 17.83 -17.47
C LEU A 381 -1.84 17.27 -17.08
N ILE A 382 -1.98 16.93 -15.79
CA ILE A 382 -3.22 16.48 -15.19
C ILE A 382 -3.63 17.54 -14.17
N LEU A 383 -4.78 18.15 -14.42
CA LEU A 383 -5.36 19.21 -13.63
C LEU A 383 -6.55 18.66 -12.86
N ARG A 384 -6.44 18.60 -11.53
CA ARG A 384 -7.54 18.18 -10.66
C ARG A 384 -8.33 19.40 -10.19
N ALA A 385 -9.61 19.45 -10.53
CA ALA A 385 -10.51 20.44 -9.98
C ALA A 385 -10.68 20.20 -8.47
N VAL A 386 -10.79 21.27 -7.71
CA VAL A 386 -11.02 21.27 -6.27
C VAL A 386 -12.24 22.11 -5.95
N ASP A 387 -12.99 21.72 -4.93
CA ASP A 387 -14.19 22.41 -4.49
C ASP A 387 -13.82 23.67 -3.69
N LEU A 388 -13.54 24.77 -4.39
CA LEU A 388 -13.25 26.08 -3.80
C LEU A 388 -14.48 26.99 -3.82
N GLU A 389 -14.63 27.81 -2.78
CA GLU A 389 -15.67 28.84 -2.70
C GLU A 389 -15.15 30.18 -3.27
N PRO A 390 -15.93 30.90 -4.09
CA PRO A 390 -17.28 30.55 -4.56
C PRO A 390 -17.30 29.50 -5.67
N GLN A 391 -18.26 28.57 -5.62
CA GLN A 391 -18.48 27.57 -6.68
C GLN A 391 -19.41 28.10 -7.81
N PRO A 392 -19.26 27.62 -9.07
CA PRO A 392 -18.19 26.74 -9.55
C PRO A 392 -16.91 27.52 -9.87
N TYR A 393 -15.78 27.02 -9.38
CA TYR A 393 -14.47 27.57 -9.71
C TYR A 393 -14.03 27.11 -11.11
N GLN A 394 -13.46 28.01 -11.92
CA GLN A 394 -13.02 27.74 -13.29
C GLN A 394 -11.50 27.68 -13.41
N VAL A 395 -10.97 26.98 -14.41
CA VAL A 395 -9.53 27.03 -14.71
C VAL A 395 -9.12 28.45 -15.13
N ASP A 396 -7.98 28.96 -14.64
CA ASP A 396 -7.46 30.27 -15.08
C ASP A 396 -7.06 30.21 -16.56
N ASN A 397 -7.79 30.96 -17.38
CA ASN A 397 -7.52 31.09 -18.81
C ASN A 397 -6.13 31.69 -19.09
N SER A 398 -5.55 32.44 -18.16
CA SER A 398 -4.18 32.95 -18.26
C SER A 398 -3.15 31.83 -18.13
N MET A 399 -3.41 30.83 -17.27
CA MET A 399 -2.59 29.61 -17.20
C MET A 399 -2.69 28.83 -18.50
N LEU A 400 -3.89 28.60 -19.02
CA LEU A 400 -4.07 27.91 -20.30
C LEU A 400 -3.35 28.63 -21.45
N MET A 401 -3.36 29.96 -21.47
CA MET A 401 -2.62 30.75 -22.46
C MET A 401 -1.11 30.54 -22.34
N ALA A 402 -0.57 30.47 -21.12
CA ALA A 402 0.86 30.18 -20.93
C ALA A 402 1.25 28.78 -21.42
N LEU A 403 0.35 27.79 -21.32
CA LEU A 403 0.58 26.43 -21.82
C LEU A 403 0.68 26.35 -23.35
N VAL A 404 0.17 27.36 -24.09
CA VAL A 404 0.31 27.41 -25.56
C VAL A 404 1.77 27.46 -25.99
N GLU A 405 2.64 28.03 -25.16
CA GLU A 405 4.08 28.12 -25.40
C GLU A 405 4.85 26.83 -25.04
N VAL A 406 4.16 25.81 -24.49
CA VAL A 406 4.76 24.52 -24.10
C VAL A 406 4.65 23.53 -25.26
N ASP A 407 5.54 23.68 -26.24
CA ASP A 407 5.57 22.87 -27.46
C ASP A 407 5.75 21.36 -27.23
N SER A 408 6.15 20.94 -26.03
CA SER A 408 6.30 19.54 -25.63
C SER A 408 5.02 18.90 -25.10
N LEU A 409 3.96 19.67 -24.83
CA LEU A 409 2.72 19.16 -24.24
C LEU A 409 1.98 18.23 -25.22
N ARG A 410 1.64 17.02 -24.76
CA ARG A 410 0.97 15.98 -25.56
C ARG A 410 -0.29 15.46 -24.90
N HIS A 411 -0.44 15.56 -23.59
CA HIS A 411 -1.61 15.12 -22.83
C HIS A 411 -2.08 16.22 -21.89
N LEU A 412 -3.36 16.58 -22.00
CA LEU A 412 -4.05 17.50 -21.11
C LEU A 412 -5.34 16.83 -20.61
N GLU A 413 -5.48 16.76 -19.30
CA GLU A 413 -6.62 16.11 -18.64
C GLU A 413 -7.13 16.96 -17.49
N PHE A 414 -8.45 17.13 -17.45
CA PHE A 414 -9.16 17.76 -16.34
C PHE A 414 -9.90 16.70 -15.53
N ARG A 415 -9.42 16.41 -14.32
CA ARG A 415 -10.01 15.45 -13.38
C ARG A 415 -10.99 16.13 -12.45
N GLU A 416 -12.09 15.44 -12.16
CA GLU A 416 -13.12 15.90 -11.23
C GLU A 416 -13.72 17.28 -11.59
N ALA A 417 -13.51 17.72 -12.82
CA ALA A 417 -14.03 18.97 -13.34
C ALA A 417 -15.55 18.91 -13.47
N GLY A 418 -16.23 19.87 -12.83
CA GLY A 418 -17.66 20.09 -12.97
C GLY A 418 -18.05 20.74 -14.31
N PRO A 419 -19.36 20.89 -14.58
CA PRO A 419 -19.84 21.63 -15.74
C PRO A 419 -19.35 23.08 -15.73
N GLY A 420 -18.79 23.52 -16.86
CA GLY A 420 -18.32 24.91 -17.04
C GLY A 420 -16.99 25.20 -16.36
N PHE A 421 -16.29 24.18 -15.85
CA PHE A 421 -14.94 24.31 -15.28
C PHE A 421 -13.94 24.87 -16.31
N VAL A 422 -14.03 24.37 -17.54
CA VAL A 422 -13.39 24.97 -18.71
C VAL A 422 -14.48 25.72 -19.47
N ASP A 423 -14.35 27.04 -19.57
CA ASP A 423 -15.30 27.86 -20.31
C ASP A 423 -15.01 27.85 -21.83
N ALA A 424 -15.90 28.45 -22.62
CA ALA A 424 -15.76 28.52 -24.07
C ALA A 424 -14.47 29.23 -24.51
N PHE A 425 -14.01 30.21 -23.73
CA PHE A 425 -12.76 30.91 -24.00
C PHE A 425 -11.55 30.00 -23.74
N GLY A 426 -11.54 29.26 -22.64
CA GLY A 426 -10.55 28.24 -22.32
C GLY A 426 -10.47 27.15 -23.38
N LEU A 427 -11.61 26.67 -23.89
CA LEU A 427 -11.65 25.71 -24.99
C LEU A 427 -10.98 26.27 -26.27
N LYS A 428 -11.25 27.54 -26.59
CA LYS A 428 -10.61 28.24 -27.71
C LYS A 428 -9.09 28.38 -27.51
N ILE A 429 -8.62 28.57 -26.28
CA ILE A 429 -7.19 28.57 -25.95
C ILE A 429 -6.60 27.17 -26.14
N ILE A 430 -7.22 26.14 -25.57
CA ILE A 430 -6.82 24.73 -25.70
C ILE A 430 -6.69 24.33 -27.17
N SER A 431 -7.58 24.81 -28.05
CA SER A 431 -7.52 24.55 -29.49
C SER A 431 -6.22 25.02 -30.19
N LYS A 432 -5.43 25.89 -29.54
CA LYS A 432 -4.13 26.36 -30.03
C LYS A 432 -2.97 25.41 -29.69
N LEU A 433 -3.18 24.41 -28.83
CA LEU A 433 -2.19 23.40 -28.46
C LEU A 433 -2.01 22.37 -29.60
N LYS A 434 -1.41 22.79 -30.71
CA LYS A 434 -1.42 22.03 -31.98
C LYS A 434 -0.76 20.65 -31.90
N GLU A 435 0.14 20.46 -30.94
CA GLU A 435 0.86 19.21 -30.74
C GLU A 435 0.13 18.22 -29.80
N LEU A 436 -1.00 18.61 -29.23
CA LEU A 436 -1.75 17.80 -28.27
C LEU A 436 -2.26 16.50 -28.93
N ARG A 437 -2.01 15.37 -28.27
CA ARG A 437 -2.40 14.02 -28.71
C ARG A 437 -3.55 13.45 -27.88
N THR A 438 -3.61 13.80 -26.61
CA THR A 438 -4.68 13.39 -25.71
C THR A 438 -5.33 14.61 -25.08
N LEU A 439 -6.66 14.67 -25.17
CA LEU A 439 -7.48 15.67 -24.50
C LEU A 439 -8.64 14.98 -23.76
N ILE A 440 -8.70 15.15 -22.45
CA ILE A 440 -9.78 14.62 -21.60
C ILE A 440 -10.54 15.80 -20.99
N LEU A 441 -11.74 16.05 -21.51
CA LEU A 441 -12.65 17.14 -21.15
C LEU A 441 -14.02 16.58 -20.75
N ARG A 442 -14.02 15.76 -19.69
CA ARG A 442 -15.25 15.14 -19.20
C ARG A 442 -16.16 16.16 -18.52
N ASN A 443 -17.46 15.90 -18.55
CA ASN A 443 -18.48 16.64 -17.79
C ASN A 443 -18.49 18.16 -18.08
N GLN A 444 -18.17 18.57 -19.32
CA GLN A 444 -18.22 19.97 -19.73
C GLN A 444 -19.50 20.28 -20.51
N ASN A 445 -20.05 21.48 -20.32
CA ASN A 445 -21.33 21.95 -20.89
C ASN A 445 -21.15 22.75 -22.19
N PHE A 446 -20.17 22.38 -23.02
CA PHE A 446 -19.92 23.04 -24.29
C PHE A 446 -21.06 22.87 -25.29
N LYS A 447 -21.38 23.94 -26.02
CA LYS A 447 -22.30 23.93 -27.15
C LYS A 447 -21.60 23.42 -28.42
N ALA A 448 -22.40 23.04 -29.42
CA ALA A 448 -21.89 22.55 -30.70
C ALA A 448 -20.93 23.54 -31.38
N ASP A 449 -21.26 24.84 -31.38
CA ASP A 449 -20.43 25.88 -31.99
C ASP A 449 -19.06 26.01 -31.31
N GLU A 450 -19.00 25.86 -29.99
CA GLU A 450 -17.77 25.92 -29.19
C GLU A 450 -16.89 24.69 -29.44
N LEU A 451 -17.50 23.50 -29.49
CA LEU A 451 -16.78 22.25 -29.79
C LEU A 451 -16.13 22.24 -31.18
N ARG A 452 -16.61 23.05 -32.14
CA ARG A 452 -15.97 23.17 -33.47
C ARG A 452 -14.55 23.72 -33.39
N GLU A 453 -14.19 24.43 -32.33
CA GLU A 453 -12.82 24.91 -32.11
C GLU A 453 -11.81 23.75 -32.04
N LEU A 454 -12.22 22.57 -31.54
CA LEU A 454 -11.34 21.40 -31.40
C LEU A 454 -10.77 20.89 -32.73
N ARG A 455 -11.36 21.26 -33.87
CA ARG A 455 -10.87 20.89 -35.22
C ARG A 455 -9.46 21.35 -35.51
N LYS A 456 -8.96 22.33 -34.77
CA LYS A 456 -7.61 22.87 -34.93
C LYS A 456 -6.54 21.91 -34.37
N LEU A 457 -6.94 20.93 -33.56
CA LEU A 457 -6.06 19.94 -32.92
C LEU A 457 -5.75 18.77 -33.86
N ASN A 458 -5.06 19.04 -34.97
CA ASN A 458 -4.77 18.05 -36.02
C ASN A 458 -3.87 16.88 -35.56
N ALA A 459 -3.18 17.02 -34.41
CA ALA A 459 -2.37 15.97 -33.82
C ALA A 459 -3.16 15.03 -32.88
N LEU A 460 -4.43 15.32 -32.59
CA LEU A 460 -5.20 14.63 -31.56
C LEU A 460 -5.47 13.17 -31.95
N GLU A 461 -5.11 12.25 -31.06
CA GLU A 461 -5.25 10.80 -31.20
C GLU A 461 -6.32 10.23 -30.26
N PHE A 462 -6.50 10.83 -29.09
CA PHE A 462 -7.49 10.43 -28.10
C PHE A 462 -8.26 11.64 -27.56
N LEU A 463 -9.59 11.55 -27.62
CA LEU A 463 -10.51 12.57 -27.10
C LEU A 463 -11.54 11.90 -26.18
N ASP A 464 -11.71 12.45 -24.98
CA ASP A 464 -12.77 12.03 -24.05
C ASP A 464 -13.68 13.22 -23.72
N LEU A 465 -14.93 13.13 -24.19
CA LEU A 465 -16.03 14.07 -23.94
C LEU A 465 -17.17 13.39 -23.18
N SER A 466 -16.87 12.32 -22.43
CA SER A 466 -17.86 11.63 -21.61
C SER A 466 -18.52 12.60 -20.62
N ASP A 467 -19.76 12.32 -20.26
CA ASP A 467 -20.56 13.12 -19.33
C ASP A 467 -20.94 14.52 -19.84
N SER A 468 -20.73 14.84 -21.13
CA SER A 468 -21.12 16.14 -21.70
C SER A 468 -22.62 16.20 -22.06
N PRO A 469 -23.42 17.09 -21.43
CA PRO A 469 -24.88 17.09 -21.55
C PRO A 469 -25.39 17.58 -22.91
N HIS A 470 -24.60 18.37 -23.65
CA HIS A 470 -25.02 19.02 -24.90
C HIS A 470 -24.40 18.38 -26.16
N LEU A 471 -23.79 17.20 -26.02
CA LEU A 471 -23.06 16.52 -27.09
C LEU A 471 -24.01 15.75 -28.03
N SER A 472 -24.19 16.20 -29.28
CA SER A 472 -25.08 15.56 -30.27
C SER A 472 -24.35 14.61 -31.23
N ASN A 473 -25.11 13.78 -31.97
CA ASN A 473 -24.54 12.87 -32.95
C ASN A 473 -23.85 13.62 -34.11
N GLU A 474 -24.41 14.77 -34.51
CA GLU A 474 -23.93 15.59 -35.62
C GLU A 474 -22.55 16.19 -35.33
N ILE A 475 -22.34 16.77 -34.14
CA ILE A 475 -21.04 17.36 -33.79
C ILE A 475 -19.95 16.29 -33.66
N ILE A 476 -20.28 15.10 -33.15
CA ILE A 476 -19.33 13.97 -33.10
C ILE A 476 -18.94 13.50 -34.49
N ALA A 477 -19.91 13.36 -35.40
CA ALA A 477 -19.63 13.04 -36.79
C ALA A 477 -18.70 14.08 -37.43
N GLU A 478 -18.97 15.37 -37.18
CA GLU A 478 -18.16 16.46 -37.71
C GLU A 478 -16.72 16.46 -37.14
N LEU A 479 -16.55 16.21 -35.84
CA LEU A 479 -15.23 16.10 -35.20
C LEU A 479 -14.45 14.87 -35.69
N THR A 480 -15.10 13.71 -35.82
CA THR A 480 -14.43 12.49 -36.30
C THR A 480 -14.01 12.59 -37.77
N GLN A 481 -14.74 13.33 -38.60
CA GLN A 481 -14.36 13.60 -40.00
C GLN A 481 -13.18 14.58 -40.12
N THR A 482 -13.07 15.55 -39.20
CA THR A 482 -12.08 16.63 -39.29
C THR A 482 -10.77 16.29 -38.58
N LEU A 483 -10.82 15.55 -37.47
CA LEU A 483 -9.66 15.13 -36.70
C LEU A 483 -9.00 13.89 -37.31
N GLY A 484 -8.26 14.07 -38.40
CA GLY A 484 -7.73 12.96 -39.21
C GLY A 484 -6.75 11.99 -38.53
N LYS A 485 -6.23 12.33 -37.34
CA LYS A 485 -5.38 11.43 -36.52
C LYS A 485 -6.11 10.79 -35.35
N LEU A 486 -7.39 11.13 -35.13
CA LEU A 486 -8.16 10.61 -34.01
C LEU A 486 -8.30 9.10 -34.16
N ARG A 487 -7.89 8.36 -33.13
CA ARG A 487 -7.97 6.89 -33.09
C ARG A 487 -9.02 6.43 -32.12
N ARG A 488 -9.22 7.18 -31.03
CA ARG A 488 -10.16 6.81 -29.98
C ARG A 488 -10.96 8.02 -29.51
N LEU A 489 -12.27 7.81 -29.38
CA LEU A 489 -13.21 8.80 -28.86
C LEU A 489 -14.07 8.16 -27.76
N LYS A 490 -14.12 8.79 -26.59
CA LYS A 490 -15.03 8.41 -25.49
C LYS A 490 -16.14 9.43 -25.33
N ILE A 491 -17.37 8.95 -25.29
CA ILE A 491 -18.59 9.78 -25.16
C ILE A 491 -19.62 9.12 -24.24
N LYS A 492 -19.14 8.49 -23.17
CA LYS A 492 -19.99 7.75 -22.24
C LYS A 492 -20.92 8.69 -21.50
N ARG A 493 -22.17 8.24 -21.27
CA ARG A 493 -23.18 8.98 -20.50
C ARG A 493 -23.50 10.37 -21.09
N CYS A 494 -23.48 10.50 -22.42
CA CYS A 494 -23.92 11.69 -23.12
C CYS A 494 -25.40 11.55 -23.55
N PRO A 495 -26.34 12.30 -22.97
CA PRO A 495 -27.77 12.02 -23.09
C PRO A 495 -28.37 12.24 -24.49
N LEU A 496 -27.70 13.02 -25.34
CA LEU A 496 -28.15 13.30 -26.72
C LEU A 496 -27.51 12.35 -27.75
N ILE A 497 -26.61 11.47 -27.32
CA ILE A 497 -26.02 10.43 -28.18
C ILE A 497 -26.99 9.26 -28.30
N SER A 498 -27.23 8.85 -29.54
CA SER A 498 -28.19 7.78 -29.86
C SER A 498 -27.55 6.73 -30.77
N ARG A 499 -28.28 5.63 -31.01
CA ARG A 499 -27.85 4.58 -31.97
C ARG A 499 -27.58 5.14 -33.37
N ARG A 500 -28.22 6.25 -33.76
CA ARG A 500 -27.99 6.95 -35.03
C ARG A 500 -26.51 7.33 -35.24
N LEU A 501 -25.75 7.58 -34.17
CA LEU A 501 -24.31 7.85 -34.29
C LEU A 501 -23.57 6.70 -34.95
N THR A 502 -23.88 5.45 -34.57
CA THR A 502 -23.22 4.29 -35.15
C THR A 502 -23.48 4.16 -36.64
N GLU A 503 -24.66 4.59 -37.12
CA GLU A 503 -25.00 4.64 -38.55
C GLU A 503 -24.19 5.72 -39.27
N ILE A 504 -24.12 6.92 -38.68
CA ILE A 504 -23.34 8.05 -39.23
C ILE A 504 -21.85 7.70 -39.33
N LEU A 505 -21.31 6.96 -38.35
CA LEU A 505 -19.90 6.61 -38.29
C LEU A 505 -19.53 5.34 -39.07
N LYS A 506 -20.47 4.64 -39.73
CA LYS A 506 -20.15 3.44 -40.54
C LYS A 506 -19.10 3.72 -41.63
N GLU A 507 -19.03 4.96 -42.10
CA GLU A 507 -18.07 5.44 -43.10
C GLU A 507 -16.70 5.79 -42.49
N ASN A 508 -16.64 6.08 -41.18
CA ASN A 508 -15.42 6.44 -40.44
C ASN A 508 -14.81 5.23 -39.72
N ARG A 509 -14.27 4.27 -40.48
CA ARG A 509 -13.72 2.99 -39.94
C ARG A 509 -12.43 3.11 -39.11
N CYS A 510 -11.83 4.31 -39.01
CA CYS A 510 -10.52 4.50 -38.37
C CYS A 510 -10.58 4.94 -36.90
N VAL A 511 -11.77 5.23 -36.35
CA VAL A 511 -11.93 5.72 -34.97
C VAL A 511 -12.70 4.68 -34.14
N GLU A 512 -12.09 4.23 -33.04
CA GLU A 512 -12.76 3.45 -32.00
C GLU A 512 -13.62 4.39 -31.14
N VAL A 513 -14.94 4.17 -31.12
CA VAL A 513 -15.88 5.00 -30.34
C VAL A 513 -16.47 4.20 -29.20
N ASP A 514 -16.12 4.61 -27.99
CA ASP A 514 -16.62 4.08 -26.71
C ASP A 514 -17.86 4.89 -26.30
N VAL A 515 -19.06 4.39 -26.63
CA VAL A 515 -20.37 5.00 -26.29
C VAL A 515 -20.87 4.58 -24.91
#